data_AF-A0A947GJD0-F1
#
_entry.id   AF-A0A947GJD0-F1
#
_cell.length_a   1.000
_cell.length_b   1.000
_cell.length_c   1.000
_cell.angle_alpha   90.00
_cell.angle_beta   90.00
_cell.angle_gamma   90.00
#
_symmetry.space_group_name_H-M   'P 1'
#
loop_
_entity.id
_entity.type
_entity.pdbx_description
1 polymer ?
#
loop_
_entity_poly.entity_id
_entity_poly.type
_entity_poly.pdbx_seq_one_letter_code
_entity_poly.pdbx_strand_id
1 'polypeptide(L)'
;MTVLSATALSANSAAAAPAVLDAFLIGFEDGCREGHDFGLWADTVMTNDKAGRWTVTAGGEVPPELAGAFGRPGLTVQREKASDLARLVVPVADGTYKGLRVVALELRRSTGYFLADDTVVFAEPEATVREKLAPVLRRARKLIGKGPATIDLKTENGRVRLRCLDKDDAAGRP
;
A
#
# COMPACT_ATOMS: atom_id res chain seq x y z
N MET A 1 -48.82 42.31 -10.55
CA MET A 1 -47.54 41.79 -11.08
C MET A 1 -46.77 41.22 -9.90
N THR A 2 -46.76 39.90 -9.75
CA THR A 2 -46.18 39.23 -8.59
C THR A 2 -44.75 38.80 -8.93
N VAL A 3 -43.80 39.24 -8.10
CA VAL A 3 -42.38 38.91 -8.15
C VAL A 3 -42.19 37.46 -7.74
N LEU A 4 -41.51 36.64 -8.54
CA LEU A 4 -40.89 35.40 -8.05
C LEU A 4 -39.38 35.56 -8.10
N SER A 5 -38.79 35.75 -6.92
CA SER A 5 -37.36 35.61 -6.68
C SER A 5 -36.99 34.14 -6.82
N ALA A 6 -36.21 33.81 -7.84
CA ALA A 6 -35.55 32.51 -7.93
C ALA A 6 -34.39 32.49 -6.93
N THR A 7 -34.59 31.85 -5.78
CA THR A 7 -33.50 31.45 -4.90
C THR A 7 -32.72 30.34 -5.59
N ALA A 8 -31.58 30.70 -6.19
CA ALA A 8 -30.61 29.72 -6.63
C ALA A 8 -30.08 28.99 -5.38
N LEU A 9 -30.48 27.73 -5.23
CA LEU A 9 -29.98 26.85 -4.17
C LEU A 9 -28.57 26.44 -4.57
N SER A 10 -27.56 27.14 -4.04
CA SER A 10 -26.17 26.73 -4.14
C SER A 10 -26.02 25.39 -3.42
N ALA A 11 -25.98 24.30 -4.19
CA ALA A 11 -25.56 23.01 -3.68
C ALA A 11 -24.08 23.12 -3.32
N ASN A 12 -23.79 23.45 -2.05
CA ASN A 12 -22.48 23.20 -1.47
C ASN A 12 -22.31 21.68 -1.47
N SER A 13 -21.74 21.13 -2.54
CA SER A 13 -21.19 19.78 -2.53
C SER A 13 -20.14 19.74 -1.42
N ALA A 14 -20.52 19.23 -0.26
CA ALA A 14 -19.56 18.87 0.76
C ALA A 14 -18.54 17.94 0.07
N ALA A 15 -17.26 18.32 0.09
CA ALA A 15 -16.21 17.44 -0.41
C ALA A 15 -16.40 16.08 0.27
N ALA A 16 -16.48 15.01 -0.52
CA ALA A 16 -16.59 13.67 0.02
C ALA A 16 -15.45 13.48 1.04
N ALA A 17 -15.77 12.95 2.22
CA ALA A 17 -14.74 12.66 3.20
C ALA A 17 -13.74 11.65 2.60
N PRO A 18 -12.44 11.74 2.90
CA PRO A 18 -11.45 10.79 2.41
C PRO A 18 -11.85 9.36 2.73
N ALA A 19 -11.60 8.42 1.82
CA ALA A 19 -11.88 7.01 2.07
C ALA A 19 -11.05 6.50 3.26
N VAL A 20 -11.66 5.71 4.14
CA VAL A 20 -10.97 5.15 5.32
C VAL A 20 -10.57 3.71 5.02
N LEU A 21 -9.26 3.48 4.87
CA LEU A 21 -8.66 2.21 4.48
C LEU A 21 -8.36 1.29 5.67
N ASP A 22 -8.70 1.68 6.90
CA ASP A 22 -8.37 0.95 8.12
C ASP A 22 -8.79 -0.51 8.13
N ALA A 23 -10.04 -0.80 7.74
CA ALA A 23 -10.55 -2.18 7.68
C ALA A 23 -9.95 -2.94 6.49
N PHE A 24 -9.72 -2.26 5.37
CA PHE A 24 -9.13 -2.84 4.17
C PHE A 24 -7.66 -3.26 4.39
N LEU A 25 -6.90 -2.45 5.14
CA LEU A 25 -5.49 -2.68 5.43
C LEU A 25 -5.26 -3.47 6.73
N ILE A 26 -6.31 -3.97 7.40
CA ILE A 26 -6.13 -4.72 8.65
C ILE A 26 -5.31 -6.00 8.43
N GLY A 27 -5.48 -6.67 7.29
CA GLY A 27 -4.71 -7.86 6.93
C GLY A 27 -3.20 -7.59 6.76
N PHE A 28 -2.83 -6.33 6.47
CA PHE A 28 -1.44 -5.90 6.43
C PHE A 28 -0.80 -5.90 7.84
N GLU A 29 -1.57 -5.54 8.88
CA GLU A 29 -1.11 -5.48 10.26
C GLU A 29 -0.83 -6.88 10.85
N ASP A 30 -1.60 -7.88 10.43
CA ASP A 30 -1.52 -9.26 10.94
C ASP A 30 -0.51 -10.13 10.17
N GLY A 31 0.06 -9.59 9.09
CA GLY A 31 0.41 -10.40 7.92
C GLY A 31 1.88 -10.71 7.65
N CYS A 32 2.88 -10.15 8.34
CA CYS A 32 4.29 -10.54 8.03
C CYS A 32 4.60 -11.98 8.49
N ARG A 33 4.10 -12.96 7.75
CA ARG A 33 4.39 -14.39 7.86
C ARG A 33 4.90 -14.85 6.50
N GLU A 34 6.04 -15.52 6.52
CA GLU A 34 6.73 -16.05 5.35
C GLU A 34 5.76 -16.87 4.48
N GLY A 35 5.68 -16.57 3.18
CA GLY A 35 4.92 -17.35 2.20
C GLY A 35 3.41 -17.06 2.09
N HIS A 36 2.89 -15.99 2.69
CA HIS A 36 1.51 -15.56 2.46
C HIS A 36 1.45 -14.39 1.48
N ASP A 37 0.74 -14.58 0.36
CA ASP A 37 0.30 -13.47 -0.49
C ASP A 37 -0.59 -12.56 0.36
N PHE A 38 -0.08 -11.36 0.61
CA PHE A 38 -0.71 -10.40 1.52
C PHE A 38 -2.08 -9.98 0.97
N GLY A 39 -3.05 -9.86 1.89
CA GLY A 39 -4.49 -9.87 1.61
C GLY A 39 -5.06 -8.68 0.81
N LEU A 40 -4.23 -7.86 0.17
CA LEU A 40 -4.68 -6.87 -0.80
C LEU A 40 -4.69 -7.42 -2.23
N TRP A 41 -3.76 -8.36 -2.50
CA TRP A 41 -3.52 -8.96 -3.81
C TRP A 41 -3.33 -10.47 -3.67
N ALA A 42 -4.29 -11.12 -3.02
CA ALA A 42 -4.25 -12.53 -2.63
C ALA A 42 -3.99 -13.49 -3.81
N ASP A 43 -4.31 -13.09 -5.05
CA ASP A 43 -4.09 -13.90 -6.26
C ASP A 43 -3.14 -13.21 -7.24
N THR A 44 -1.91 -12.89 -6.79
CA THR A 44 -0.92 -12.30 -7.69
C THR A 44 -0.12 -13.35 -8.45
N VAL A 45 -0.27 -13.37 -9.77
CA VAL A 45 0.56 -14.13 -10.71
C VAL A 45 1.48 -13.19 -11.48
N MET A 46 2.79 -13.44 -11.40
CA MET A 46 3.80 -12.69 -12.13
C MET A 46 4.54 -13.63 -13.07
N THR A 47 4.49 -13.35 -14.36
CA THR A 47 5.15 -14.16 -15.40
C THR A 47 6.09 -13.31 -16.24
N ASN A 48 7.22 -13.91 -16.60
CA ASN A 48 8.11 -13.38 -17.62
C ASN A 48 8.06 -14.33 -18.81
N ASP A 49 7.72 -13.82 -20.00
CA ASP A 49 7.73 -14.65 -21.19
C ASP A 49 9.14 -14.83 -21.75
N LYS A 50 9.31 -15.74 -22.72
CA LYS A 50 10.61 -16.00 -23.36
C LYS A 50 11.20 -14.78 -24.09
N ALA A 51 10.43 -13.71 -24.30
CA ALA A 51 10.88 -12.46 -24.89
C ALA A 51 11.28 -11.42 -23.81
N GLY A 52 11.24 -11.79 -22.52
CA GLY A 52 11.59 -10.90 -21.42
C GLY A 52 10.47 -9.95 -21.00
N ARG A 53 9.24 -10.11 -21.50
CA ARG A 53 8.11 -9.25 -21.11
C ARG A 53 7.50 -9.72 -19.80
N TRP A 54 7.26 -8.76 -18.92
CA TRP A 54 6.63 -8.96 -17.63
C TRP A 54 5.12 -8.80 -17.71
N THR A 55 4.38 -9.77 -17.17
CA THR A 55 2.95 -9.66 -16.93
C THR A 55 2.69 -9.89 -15.44
N VAL A 56 1.94 -8.97 -14.83
CA VAL A 56 1.45 -9.10 -13.46
C VAL A 56 -0.06 -9.10 -13.50
N THR A 57 -0.66 -10.17 -13.02
CA THR A 57 -2.10 -10.25 -12.73
C THR A 57 -2.22 -10.24 -11.22
N ALA A 58 -2.89 -9.25 -10.65
CA ALA A 58 -3.13 -9.19 -9.22
C ALA A 58 -4.65 -9.26 -8.99
N GLY A 59 -5.11 -10.33 -8.34
CA GLY A 59 -6.49 -10.47 -7.92
C GLY A 59 -6.67 -10.02 -6.47
N GLY A 60 -7.69 -9.19 -6.24
CA GLY A 60 -8.09 -8.69 -4.92
C GLY A 60 -9.45 -8.00 -5.04
N GLU A 61 -10.36 -8.29 -4.12
CA GLU A 61 -11.65 -7.63 -4.09
C GLU A 61 -11.52 -6.30 -3.33
N VAL A 62 -11.60 -5.19 -4.07
CA VAL A 62 -11.73 -3.87 -3.47
C VAL A 62 -13.21 -3.64 -3.17
N PRO A 63 -13.59 -3.36 -1.91
CA PRO A 63 -14.97 -3.05 -1.56
C PRO A 63 -15.49 -1.89 -2.44
N PRO A 64 -16.72 -1.96 -2.99
CA PRO A 64 -17.25 -0.95 -3.90
C PRO A 64 -17.19 0.48 -3.35
N GLU A 65 -17.36 0.65 -2.04
CA GLU A 65 -17.25 1.93 -1.34
C GLU A 65 -15.85 2.53 -1.35
N LEU A 66 -14.81 1.72 -1.56
CA LEU A 66 -13.42 2.17 -1.68
C LEU A 66 -12.95 2.29 -3.14
N ALA A 67 -13.72 1.78 -4.11
CA ALA A 67 -13.29 1.74 -5.52
C ALA A 67 -12.91 3.11 -6.07
N GLY A 68 -13.62 4.17 -5.67
CA GLY A 68 -13.33 5.56 -6.07
C GLY A 68 -12.03 6.13 -5.49
N ALA A 69 -11.45 5.52 -4.46
CA ALA A 69 -10.19 5.95 -3.87
C ALA A 69 -8.97 5.49 -4.67
N PHE A 70 -9.12 4.48 -5.53
CA PHE A 70 -8.01 3.86 -6.25
C PHE A 70 -7.91 4.36 -7.69
N GLY A 71 -6.69 4.71 -8.09
CA GLY A 71 -6.34 5.07 -9.46
C GLY A 71 -6.01 3.85 -10.31
N ARG A 72 -5.68 4.13 -11.58
CA ARG A 72 -5.25 3.08 -12.51
C ARG A 72 -3.93 2.45 -12.06
N PRO A 73 -3.86 1.12 -11.89
CA PRO A 73 -2.61 0.43 -11.60
C PRO A 73 -1.55 0.64 -12.68
N GLY A 74 -0.29 0.79 -12.27
CA GLY A 74 0.88 0.88 -13.14
C GLY A 74 1.91 -0.17 -12.77
N LEU A 75 2.49 -0.83 -13.77
CA LEU A 75 3.55 -1.82 -13.59
C LEU A 75 4.90 -1.20 -13.98
N THR A 76 5.88 -1.29 -13.10
CA THR A 76 7.27 -0.91 -13.36
C THR A 76 8.17 -2.10 -13.07
N VAL A 77 9.17 -2.32 -13.93
CA VAL A 77 10.19 -3.37 -13.76
C VAL A 77 11.53 -2.70 -13.52
N GLN A 78 12.21 -3.09 -12.44
CA GLN A 78 13.56 -2.66 -12.11
C GLN A 78 14.48 -3.87 -12.16
N ARG A 79 15.55 -3.79 -12.94
CA ARG A 79 16.58 -4.82 -12.95
C ARG A 79 17.51 -4.62 -11.76
N GLU A 80 17.55 -5.58 -10.85
CA GLU A 80 18.56 -5.63 -9.79
C GLU A 80 19.62 -6.68 -10.12
N LYS A 81 20.83 -6.57 -9.55
CA LYS A 81 22.01 -7.37 -9.96
C LYS A 81 21.78 -8.89 -9.92
N ALA A 82 20.93 -9.38 -9.02
CA ALA A 82 20.68 -10.81 -8.80
C ALA A 82 19.26 -11.26 -9.19
N SER A 83 18.35 -10.32 -9.50
CA SER A 83 16.97 -10.64 -9.88
C SER A 83 16.28 -9.46 -10.54
N ASP A 84 15.32 -9.74 -11.42
CA ASP A 84 14.38 -8.70 -11.84
C ASP A 84 13.38 -8.48 -10.70
N LEU A 85 13.13 -7.22 -10.38
CA LEU A 85 12.10 -6.82 -9.44
C LEU A 85 10.97 -6.16 -10.22
N ALA A 86 9.80 -6.78 -10.20
CA ALA A 86 8.60 -6.15 -10.75
C ALA A 86 7.75 -5.56 -9.62
N ARG A 87 7.28 -4.34 -9.85
CA ARG A 87 6.55 -3.52 -8.89
C ARG A 87 5.24 -3.06 -9.51
N LEU A 88 4.13 -3.53 -8.94
CA LEU A 88 2.81 -2.99 -9.20
C LEU A 88 2.58 -1.81 -8.25
N VAL A 89 2.16 -0.67 -8.79
CA VAL A 89 1.79 0.52 -8.01
C VAL A 89 0.34 0.84 -8.30
N VAL A 90 -0.48 0.91 -7.26
CA VAL A 90 -1.87 1.34 -7.32
C VAL A 90 -1.97 2.70 -6.63
N PRO A 91 -2.11 3.80 -7.39
CA PRO A 91 -2.27 5.12 -6.81
C PRO A 91 -3.51 5.19 -5.92
N VAL A 92 -3.41 5.93 -4.82
CA VAL A 92 -4.56 6.25 -3.96
C VAL A 92 -4.80 7.75 -4.07
N ALA A 93 -5.96 8.11 -4.62
CA ALA A 93 -6.31 9.50 -4.91
C ALA A 93 -6.78 10.25 -3.66
N ASP A 94 -7.63 9.61 -2.85
CA ASP A 94 -8.19 10.21 -1.64
C ASP A 94 -8.53 9.14 -0.58
N GLY A 95 -7.49 8.68 0.12
CA GLY A 95 -7.60 7.63 1.13
C GLY A 95 -6.71 7.87 2.34
N THR A 96 -7.16 7.39 3.50
CA THR A 96 -6.45 7.48 4.77
C THR A 96 -6.33 6.13 5.45
N TYR A 97 -5.25 5.95 6.20
CA TYR A 97 -5.00 4.79 7.04
C TYR A 97 -4.49 5.25 8.40
N LYS A 98 -5.21 4.92 9.47
CA LYS A 98 -4.97 5.44 10.84
C LYS A 98 -4.91 6.98 10.88
N GLY A 99 -5.67 7.62 9.99
CA GLY A 99 -5.72 9.08 9.82
C GLY A 99 -4.53 9.69 9.07
N LEU A 100 -3.62 8.87 8.53
CA LEU A 100 -2.53 9.30 7.65
C LEU A 100 -2.96 9.17 6.18
N ARG A 101 -2.60 10.12 5.33
CA ARG A 101 -2.88 10.05 3.90
C ARG A 101 -2.05 8.99 3.22
N VAL A 102 -2.72 8.10 2.50
CA VAL A 102 -2.08 7.10 1.64
C VAL A 102 -2.05 7.64 0.22
N VAL A 103 -0.90 7.52 -0.44
CA VAL A 103 -0.71 7.98 -1.83
C VAL A 103 -0.59 6.83 -2.82
N ALA A 104 -0.21 5.65 -2.34
CA ALA A 104 -0.15 4.44 -3.15
C ALA A 104 -0.15 3.20 -2.26
N LEU A 105 -0.65 2.12 -2.84
CA LEU A 105 -0.38 0.76 -2.42
C LEU A 105 0.54 0.13 -3.46
N GLU A 106 1.52 -0.64 -3.01
CA GLU A 106 2.49 -1.25 -3.91
C GLU A 106 2.65 -2.72 -3.58
N LEU A 107 2.88 -3.52 -4.61
CA LEU A 107 3.28 -4.91 -4.50
C LEU A 107 4.61 -5.08 -5.24
N ARG A 108 5.61 -5.62 -4.55
CA ARG A 108 6.94 -5.92 -5.11
C ARG A 108 7.16 -7.42 -5.12
N ARG A 109 7.68 -7.97 -6.22
CA ARG A 109 8.08 -9.38 -6.30
C ARG A 109 9.37 -9.57 -7.09
N SER A 110 10.26 -10.41 -6.57
CA SER A 110 11.51 -10.82 -7.21
C SER A 110 11.34 -12.10 -8.03
N THR A 111 12.19 -12.29 -9.05
CA THR A 111 12.26 -13.52 -9.86
C THR A 111 13.06 -14.65 -9.25
N GLY A 112 13.93 -14.35 -8.27
CA GLY A 112 14.82 -15.33 -7.65
C GLY A 112 14.41 -15.73 -6.24
N TYR A 113 13.51 -14.97 -5.62
CA TYR A 113 13.07 -15.14 -4.23
C TYR A 113 11.56 -14.96 -4.10
N PHE A 114 10.93 -15.73 -3.21
CA PHE A 114 9.51 -15.61 -2.86
C PHE A 114 9.18 -14.36 -2.02
N LEU A 115 9.99 -13.30 -2.09
CA LEU A 115 9.70 -12.04 -1.43
C LEU A 115 8.64 -11.29 -2.25
N ALA A 116 7.38 -11.49 -1.85
CA ALA A 116 6.29 -10.56 -2.10
C ALA A 116 6.27 -9.55 -0.94
N ASP A 117 6.34 -8.26 -1.23
CA ASP A 117 6.24 -7.21 -0.21
C ASP A 117 5.14 -6.24 -0.63
N ASP A 118 4.05 -6.29 0.11
CA ASP A 118 3.00 -5.28 0.07
C ASP A 118 3.50 -4.04 0.79
N THR A 119 3.16 -2.87 0.29
CA THR A 119 3.64 -1.61 0.84
C THR A 119 2.54 -0.57 0.86
N VAL A 120 2.38 0.09 2.00
CA VAL A 120 1.55 1.30 2.13
C VAL A 120 2.46 2.53 2.07
N VAL A 121 2.21 3.42 1.10
CA VAL A 121 2.99 4.64 0.90
C VAL A 121 2.25 5.84 1.44
N PHE A 122 2.90 6.61 2.31
CA PHE A 122 2.30 7.76 2.98
C PHE A 122 2.69 9.09 2.32
N ALA A 123 1.81 10.08 2.44
CA ALA A 123 2.10 11.45 2.03
C ALA A 123 2.97 12.18 3.05
N GLU A 124 2.79 11.85 4.33
CA GLU A 124 3.35 12.50 5.50
C GLU A 124 4.84 12.21 5.71
N PRO A 125 5.55 13.08 6.45
CA PRO A 125 6.94 12.84 6.84
C PRO A 125 7.08 11.69 7.84
N GLU A 126 8.26 11.07 7.87
CA GLU A 126 8.52 9.86 8.66
C GLU A 126 8.21 10.03 10.15
N ALA A 127 8.56 11.17 10.74
CA ALA A 127 8.29 11.43 12.15
C ALA A 127 6.80 11.29 12.50
N THR A 128 5.93 11.90 11.69
CA THR A 128 4.46 11.83 11.87
C THR A 128 3.93 10.42 11.66
N VAL A 129 4.38 9.76 10.60
CA VAL A 129 3.97 8.38 10.29
C VAL A 129 4.39 7.43 11.41
N ARG A 130 5.64 7.55 11.88
CA ARG A 130 6.22 6.70 12.94
C ARG A 130 5.52 6.91 14.27
N GLU A 131 5.20 8.14 14.64
CA GLU A 131 4.44 8.44 15.86
C GLU A 131 3.04 7.80 15.79
N LYS A 132 2.30 8.04 14.70
CA LYS A 132 0.93 7.54 14.53
C LYS A 132 0.86 6.01 14.45
N LEU A 133 1.82 5.38 13.78
CA LEU A 133 1.84 3.92 13.59
C LEU A 133 2.60 3.17 14.69
N ALA A 134 3.21 3.82 15.67
CA ALA A 134 3.93 3.15 16.75
C ALA A 134 3.11 2.06 17.48
N PRO A 135 1.79 2.24 17.76
CA PRO A 135 0.97 1.17 18.33
C PRO A 135 0.81 -0.03 17.38
N VAL A 136 0.60 0.24 16.08
CA VAL A 136 0.45 -0.79 15.03
C VAL A 136 1.74 -1.59 14.90
N LEU A 137 2.88 -0.92 14.75
CA LEU A 137 4.20 -1.55 14.63
C LEU A 137 4.51 -2.44 15.84
N ARG A 138 4.19 -1.98 17.06
CA ARG A 138 4.41 -2.76 18.29
C ARG A 138 3.55 -4.03 18.31
N ARG A 139 2.27 -3.92 17.96
CA ARG A 139 1.35 -5.07 17.91
C ARG A 139 1.80 -6.06 16.85
N ALA A 140 2.07 -5.58 15.64
CA ALA A 140 2.46 -6.43 14.53
C ALA A 140 3.81 -7.14 14.81
N ARG A 141 4.82 -6.46 15.34
CA ARG A 141 6.08 -7.11 15.81
C ARG A 141 5.83 -8.20 16.86
N LYS A 142 4.87 -8.02 17.77
CA LYS A 142 4.49 -9.05 18.74
C LYS A 142 3.85 -10.27 18.07
N LEU A 143 3.03 -10.08 17.04
CA LEU A 143 2.37 -11.15 16.29
C LEU A 143 3.34 -11.95 15.41
N ILE A 144 4.31 -11.27 14.79
CA ILE A 144 5.35 -11.89 13.96
C ILE A 144 6.32 -12.73 14.80
N GLY A 145 6.61 -12.28 16.02
CA GLY A 145 7.46 -13.01 16.95
C GLY A 145 8.94 -13.02 16.54
N LYS A 146 9.61 -14.18 16.67
CA LYS A 146 11.07 -14.31 16.50
C LYS A 146 11.52 -14.65 15.07
N GLY A 147 10.62 -14.81 14.11
CA GLY A 147 10.94 -15.14 12.70
C GLY A 147 11.84 -14.11 12.00
N PRO A 148 12.35 -14.38 10.79
CA PRO A 148 13.33 -13.52 10.11
C PRO A 148 12.77 -12.17 9.65
N ALA A 149 11.44 -12.02 9.56
CA ALA A 149 10.78 -10.80 9.12
C ALA A 149 10.34 -9.88 10.28
N THR A 150 10.10 -8.62 9.97
CA THR A 150 9.46 -7.60 10.82
C THR A 150 8.67 -6.63 9.95
N ILE A 151 7.71 -5.93 10.55
CA ILE A 151 7.08 -4.76 9.93
C ILE A 151 7.77 -3.49 10.42
N ASP A 152 8.13 -2.59 9.50
CA ASP A 152 8.69 -1.28 9.85
C ASP A 152 8.45 -0.24 8.75
N LEU A 153 8.84 0.99 9.06
CA LEU A 153 8.86 2.11 8.15
C LEU A 153 10.24 2.25 7.51
N LYS A 154 10.26 2.41 6.19
CA LYS A 154 11.43 2.78 5.41
C LYS A 154 11.15 4.01 4.56
N THR A 155 12.06 4.97 4.58
CA THR A 155 11.97 6.15 3.72
C THR A 155 12.78 5.88 2.45
N GLU A 156 12.10 5.88 1.30
CA GLU A 156 12.71 5.67 -0.02
C GLU A 156 12.19 6.73 -0.98
N ASN A 157 13.02 7.30 -1.86
CA ASN A 157 12.57 8.29 -2.85
C ASN A 157 11.69 9.43 -2.25
N GLY A 158 12.02 9.90 -1.04
CA GLY A 158 11.30 10.97 -0.35
C GLY A 158 9.90 10.60 0.16
N ARG A 159 9.54 9.32 0.20
CA ARG A 159 8.24 8.84 0.74
C ARG A 159 8.44 7.79 1.81
N VAL A 160 7.59 7.83 2.83
CA VAL A 160 7.57 6.84 3.91
C VAL A 160 6.76 5.64 3.46
N ARG A 161 7.33 4.45 3.64
CA ARG A 161 6.73 3.17 3.28
C ARG A 161 6.63 2.29 4.49
N LEU A 162 5.44 1.78 4.78
CA LEU A 162 5.25 0.68 5.71
C LEU A 162 5.37 -0.63 4.93
N ARG A 163 6.29 -1.50 5.35
CA ARG A 163 6.71 -2.71 4.61
C ARG A 163 6.92 -3.88 5.55
N CYS A 164 6.84 -5.11 5.02
CA CYS A 164 7.49 -6.25 5.65
C CYS A 164 8.95 -6.29 5.21
N LEU A 165 9.85 -6.27 6.18
CA LEU A 165 11.30 -6.24 5.98
C LEU A 165 11.90 -7.50 6.59
N ASP A 166 12.96 -8.01 5.99
CA ASP A 166 13.88 -8.87 6.72
C ASP A 166 14.47 -8.09 7.90
N LYS A 167 14.72 -8.78 9.01
CA LYS A 167 15.23 -8.14 10.24
C LYS A 167 16.58 -7.47 10.04
N ASP A 168 17.41 -8.01 9.14
CA ASP A 168 18.70 -7.42 8.79
C ASP A 168 18.52 -6.10 8.01
N ASP A 169 17.53 -6.03 7.12
CA ASP A 169 17.16 -4.82 6.39
C ASP A 169 16.54 -3.76 7.30
N ALA A 170 15.72 -4.18 8.28
CA ALA A 170 15.11 -3.28 9.25
C ALA A 170 16.14 -2.65 10.21
N ALA A 171 17.28 -3.32 10.44
CA ALA A 171 18.38 -2.78 11.23
C ALA A 171 19.19 -1.70 10.49
N GLY A 172 18.87 -1.42 9.22
CA GLY A 172 19.55 -0.41 8.41
C GLY A 172 21.00 -0.76 8.08
N ARG A 173 21.34 -2.07 8.04
CA ARG A 173 22.68 -2.50 7.65
C ARG A 173 22.86 -2.33 6.14
N PRO A 174 24.03 -1.81 5.69
CA PRO A 174 24.33 -1.62 4.27
C PRO A 174 24.51 -2.95 3.51
#